data_AF-A0A822ICH6-F1
#
_entry.id   AF-A0A822ICH6-F1
#
_cell.length_a   1.000
_cell.length_b   1.000
_cell.length_c   1.000
_cell.angle_alpha   90.00
_cell.angle_beta   90.00
_cell.angle_gamma   90.00
#
_symmetry.space_group_name_H-M   'P 1'
#
loop_
_entity.id
_entity.type
_entity.pdbx_description
1 polymer ?
#
loop_
_entity_poly.entity_id
_entity_poly.type
_entity_poly.pdbx_seq_one_letter_code
_entity_poly.pdbx_strand_id
1 'polypeptide(L)' 'MLPVGSPAIGEDFIDRKKEVEYILSALKKDSVLLIAPRRFGKTSIMKRVEKELLDEDN' A
#
# COMPACT_ATOMS: atom_id res chain seq x y z
N MET A 1 -7.87 -12.02 20.90
CA MET A 1 -7.10 -11.54 19.72
C MET A 1 -6.09 -10.52 20.23
N LEU A 2 -4.79 -10.68 19.96
CA LEU A 2 -3.80 -9.66 20.32
C LEU A 2 -4.11 -8.36 19.54
N PRO A 3 -4.11 -7.17 20.16
CA PRO A 3 -4.43 -5.93 19.47
C PRO A 3 -3.41 -5.69 18.35
N VAL A 4 -3.89 -5.76 17.11
CA VAL A 4 -3.15 -5.31 15.94
C VAL A 4 -3.49 -3.85 15.72
N GLY A 5 -2.47 -2.99 15.60
CA GLY A 5 -2.70 -1.60 15.23
C GLY A 5 -3.46 -1.52 13.91
N SER A 6 -4.32 -0.52 13.76
CA SER A 6 -5.05 -0.25 12.51
C SER A 6 -4.07 0.07 11.37
N PRO A 7 -4.41 -0.26 10.12
CA PRO A 7 -3.66 0.26 8.98
C PRO A 7 -3.71 1.79 8.97
N ALA A 8 -2.56 2.43 8.83
CA ALA A 8 -2.45 3.84 8.49
C ALA A 8 -3.03 4.09 7.08
N ILE A 9 -3.94 5.07 6.97
CA ILE A 9 -4.67 5.43 5.74
C ILE A 9 -4.88 6.95 5.68
N GLY A 10 -5.21 7.48 4.50
CA GLY A 10 -5.45 8.92 4.34
C GLY A 10 -4.23 9.74 4.76
N GLU A 11 -4.45 10.74 5.61
CA GLU A 11 -3.39 11.61 6.16
C GLU A 11 -2.44 10.88 7.12
N ASP A 12 -2.85 9.77 7.73
CA ASP A 12 -1.99 8.97 8.59
C ASP A 12 -0.96 8.13 7.79
N PHE A 13 -1.15 8.01 6.46
CA PHE A 13 -0.22 7.31 5.59
C PHE A 13 0.91 8.25 5.12
N ILE A 14 2.03 8.21 5.82
CA ILE A 14 3.14 9.16 5.66
C ILE A 14 4.31 8.52 4.90
N ASP A 15 4.92 9.30 4.00
CA ASP A 15 6.24 9.07 3.39
C ASP A 15 6.48 7.68 2.75
N ARG A 16 5.70 7.36 1.71
CA ARG A 16 5.84 6.11 0.92
C ARG A 16 5.56 6.30 -0.58
N LYS A 17 5.72 7.53 -1.08
CA LYS A 17 5.36 7.88 -2.47
C LYS A 17 6.11 7.01 -3.49
N LYS A 18 7.42 6.83 -3.28
CA LYS A 18 8.29 6.04 -4.18
C LYS A 18 7.90 4.57 -4.21
N GLU A 19 7.57 3.99 -3.07
CA GLU A 19 7.13 2.59 -2.98
C GLU A 19 5.78 2.39 -3.66
N VAL A 20 4.84 3.34 -3.51
CA VAL A 20 3.55 3.31 -4.21
C VAL A 20 3.76 3.39 -5.73
N GLU A 21 4.55 4.35 -6.21
CA GLU A 21 4.87 4.49 -7.64
C GLU A 21 5.53 3.22 -8.21
N TYR A 22 6.47 2.63 -7.45
CA TYR A 22 7.13 1.39 -7.85
C TYR A 22 6.14 0.23 -7.96
N ILE A 23 5.27 0.04 -6.96
CA ILE A 23 4.25 -1.02 -6.96
C ILE A 23 3.28 -0.82 -8.14
N LEU A 24 2.76 0.38 -8.35
CA LEU A 24 1.86 0.68 -9.48
C LEU A 24 2.54 0.38 -10.83
N SER A 25 3.80 0.77 -10.99
CA SER A 25 4.57 0.48 -12.22
C SER A 25 4.80 -1.01 -12.45
N ALA A 26 4.98 -1.79 -11.38
CA ALA A 26 5.16 -3.23 -11.45
C ALA A 26 3.83 -3.94 -11.75
N LEU A 27 2.73 -3.49 -11.17
CA LEU A 27 1.38 -4.01 -11.40
C LEU A 27 0.92 -3.87 -12.85
N LYS A 28 1.40 -2.85 -13.58
CA LYS A 28 1.15 -2.70 -15.03
C LYS A 28 1.75 -3.82 -15.87
N LYS A 29 2.70 -4.58 -15.32
CA LYS A 29 3.42 -5.66 -16.02
C LYS A 29 3.03 -7.04 -15.51
N ASP A 30 2.91 -7.21 -14.19
CA ASP A 30 2.60 -8.49 -13.56
C ASP A 30 2.20 -8.32 -12.07
N SER A 31 1.95 -9.42 -11.38
CA SER A 31 1.63 -9.50 -9.95
C SER A 31 2.80 -9.11 -9.05
N VAL A 32 2.50 -8.50 -7.89
CA VAL A 32 3.50 -8.04 -6.91
C VAL A 32 3.37 -8.80 -5.58
N LEU A 33 4.49 -9.28 -5.04
CA LEU A 33 4.59 -9.87 -3.70
C LEU A 33 5.22 -8.89 -2.70
N LEU A 34 4.51 -8.56 -1.61
CA LEU A 34 5.01 -7.67 -0.57
C LEU A 34 5.65 -8.45 0.59
N ILE A 35 6.97 -8.28 0.77
CA ILE A 35 7.75 -8.93 1.84
C ILE A 35 8.26 -7.87 2.82
N ALA A 36 7.91 -8.00 4.09
CA ALA A 36 8.44 -7.16 5.18
C ALA A 36 8.09 -7.76 6.56
N PRO A 37 8.74 -7.34 7.67
CA PRO A 37 8.39 -7.77 9.02
C PRO A 37 6.95 -7.41 9.45
N ARG A 38 6.52 -7.94 10.60
CA ARG A 38 5.22 -7.60 11.19
C ARG A 38 5.19 -6.09 11.52
N ARG A 39 4.04 -5.43 11.25
CA ARG A 39 3.79 -3.99 11.49
C ARG A 39 4.60 -3.00 10.64
N PHE A 40 5.21 -3.44 9.54
CA PHE A 40 5.87 -2.55 8.57
C PHE A 40 4.92 -1.79 7.63
N GLY A 41 3.59 -1.92 7.79
CA GLY A 41 2.63 -1.19 6.96
C GLY A 41 2.30 -1.83 5.60
N LYS A 42 2.53 -3.14 5.42
CA LYS A 42 2.14 -3.86 4.18
C LYS A 42 0.65 -3.69 3.84
N THR A 43 -0.23 -3.78 4.84
CA THR A 43 -1.67 -3.55 4.63
C THR A 43 -1.98 -2.09 4.30
N SER A 44 -1.27 -1.14 4.91
CA SER A 44 -1.42 0.28 4.64
C SER A 44 -1.03 0.65 3.21
N ILE A 45 0.11 0.16 2.74
CA ILE A 45 0.56 0.45 1.36
C ILE A 45 -0.37 -0.21 0.34
N MET A 46 -0.88 -1.42 0.59
CA MET A 46 -1.89 -2.03 -0.27
C MET A 46 -3.15 -1.18 -0.38
N LYS A 47 -3.67 -0.67 0.75
CA LYS A 47 -4.84 0.22 0.74
C LYS A 47 -4.59 1.53 -0.02
N ARG A 48 -3.36 2.06 0.05
CA ARG A 48 -2.99 3.25 -0.73
C ARG A 48 -2.96 2.93 -2.22
N VAL A 49 -2.31 1.83 -2.63
CA VAL A 49 -2.25 1.38 -4.03
C VAL A 49 -3.64 1.10 -4.60
N GLU A 50 -4.51 0.42 -3.84
CA GLU A 50 -5.91 0.18 -4.19
C GLU A 50 -6.66 1.48 -4.49
N LYS A 51 -6.49 2.50 -3.64
CA LYS A 51 -7.09 3.81 -3.86
C LYS A 51 -6.59 4.47 -5.14
N GLU A 52 -5.28 4.50 -5.38
CA GLU A 52 -4.72 5.12 -6.60
C GLU A 52 -5.23 4.42 -7.88
N LEU A 53 -5.37 3.09 -7.86
CA LEU A 53 -5.94 2.34 -8.99
C LEU A 53 -7.42 2.69 -9.24
N LEU A 54 -8.22 2.84 -8.18
CA LEU A 54 -9.62 3.25 -8.31
C LEU A 54 -9.75 4.71 -8.78
N ASP A 55 -8.83 5.58 -8.36
CA ASP A 55 -8.82 6.99 -8.77
C ASP A 55 -8.35 7.15 -10.24
N GLU A 56 -7.54 6.23 -10.79
CA GLU A 56 -7.15 6.21 -12.23
C GLU A 56 -8.31 5.78 -13.17
N ASP A 57 -9.29 5.01 -12.67
CA ASP A 57 -10.41 4.47 -13.46
C ASP A 57 -11.64 5.42 -13.54
N ASN A 58 -11.59 6.59 -12.87
CA ASN A 58 -12.66 7.61 -12.85
C ASN A 58 -12.28 8.87 -13.63
#